data_AF-A0A7H4MBL6-F1
#
_entry.id   AF-A0A7H4MBL6-F1
#
_cell.length_a   1.000
_cell.length_b   1.000
_cell.length_c   1.000
_cell.angle_alpha   90.00
_cell.angle_beta   90.00
_cell.angle_gamma   90.00
#
_symmetry.space_group_name_H-M   'P 1'
#
loop_
_entity.id
_entity.type
_entity.pdbx_description
1 polymer ?
#
loop_
_entity_poly.entity_id
_entity_poly.type
_entity_poly.pdbx_seq_one_letter_code
_entity_poly.pdbx_strand_id
1 'polypeptide(L)'
;MYVAVKGGEKAILAAHALQEQKRRGDGRLPELSVDQIGDQLNLAVDRVMTEGGIADRELAALALKQASGDNVEAIFLLRAYRTTLPAAGGQRTD
;
A
#
# COMPACT_ATOMS: atom_id res chain seq x y z
N MET A 1 43.12 10.25 -2.80
CA MET A 1 42.33 10.21 -4.05
C MET A 1 40.97 9.62 -3.71
N TYR A 2 39.88 10.29 -4.06
CA TYR A 2 38.52 9.73 -3.92
C TYR A 2 38.14 9.01 -5.21
N VAL A 3 37.48 7.86 -5.09
CA VAL A 3 37.00 7.04 -6.22
C VAL A 3 35.51 6.75 -6.04
N ALA A 4 34.79 6.68 -7.16
CA ALA A 4 33.37 6.34 -7.12
C ALA A 4 33.19 4.90 -6.64
N VAL A 5 32.28 4.69 -5.70
CA VAL A 5 31.90 3.37 -5.18
C VAL A 5 30.39 3.15 -5.35
N LYS A 6 29.98 1.89 -5.49
CA LYS A 6 28.57 1.51 -5.51
C LYS A 6 28.05 1.41 -4.07
N GLY A 7 26.96 2.09 -3.78
CA GLY A 7 26.29 2.02 -2.47
C GLY A 7 24.77 2.25 -2.51
N GLY A 8 24.23 2.69 -3.65
CA GLY A 8 22.82 3.07 -3.78
C GLY A 8 21.84 1.94 -3.48
N GLU A 9 22.07 0.74 -4.02
CA GLU A 9 21.21 -0.42 -3.77
C GLU A 9 21.16 -0.78 -2.28
N LYS A 10 22.33 -0.84 -1.63
CA LYS A 10 22.42 -1.09 -0.18
C LYS A 10 21.69 -0.01 0.63
N ALA A 11 21.78 1.25 0.19
CA ALA A 11 21.07 2.36 0.83
C ALA A 11 19.54 2.25 0.65
N ILE A 12 19.06 1.88 -0.53
CA ILE A 12 17.62 1.66 -0.81
C ILE A 12 17.08 0.52 0.05
N LEU A 13 17.78 -0.62 0.09
CA LEU A 13 17.38 -1.77 0.92
C LEU A 13 17.32 -1.41 2.41
N ALA A 14 18.31 -0.67 2.91
CA ALA A 14 18.32 -0.19 4.30
C ALA A 14 17.17 0.80 4.57
N ALA A 15 16.85 1.67 3.61
CA ALA A 15 15.73 2.61 3.73
C ALA A 15 14.39 1.88 3.78
N HIS A 16 14.19 0.85 2.95
CA HIS A 16 12.97 0.02 2.98
C HIS A 16 12.85 -0.73 4.31
N ALA A 17 13.93 -1.33 4.81
CA ALA A 17 13.94 -2.01 6.11
C ALA A 17 13.60 -1.04 7.26
N LEU A 18 14.14 0.18 7.22
CA LEU A 18 13.79 1.22 8.18
C LEU A 18 12.32 1.61 8.10
N GLN A 19 11.76 1.72 6.89
CA GLN A 19 10.35 2.04 6.69
C GLN A 19 9.43 0.92 7.20
N GLU A 20 9.79 -0.35 6.96
CA GLU A 20 9.08 -1.52 7.49
C GLU A 20 9.04 -1.51 9.01
N GLN A 21 10.19 -1.28 9.64
CA GLN A 21 10.29 -1.21 11.10
C GLN A 21 9.43 -0.08 11.66
N LYS A 22 9.46 1.10 11.03
CA LYS A 22 8.62 2.24 11.42
C LYS A 22 7.13 1.94 11.25
N ARG A 23 6.75 1.29 10.15
CA ARG A 23 5.37 0.87 9.89
C ARG A 23 4.87 -0.13 10.94
N ARG A 24 5.70 -1.10 11.33
CA ARG A 24 5.34 -2.06 12.38
C ARG A 24 5.21 -1.39 13.76
N GLY A 25 6.03 -0.39 14.06
CA GLY A 25 5.99 0.32 15.34
C GLY A 25 6.43 -0.56 16.52
N ASP A 26 5.86 -0.31 17.71
CA ASP A 26 6.17 -1.04 18.93
C ASP A 26 5.67 -2.50 18.86
N GLY A 27 6.58 -3.47 18.96
CA GLY A 27 6.26 -4.90 18.94
C GLY A 27 5.42 -5.38 20.12
N ARG A 28 5.30 -4.58 21.20
CA ARG A 28 4.40 -4.88 22.33
C ARG A 28 2.93 -4.60 22.01
N LEU A 29 2.65 -3.78 21.01
CA LEU A 29 1.31 -3.54 20.52
C LEU A 29 0.93 -4.63 19.51
N PRO A 30 -0.31 -5.16 19.58
CA PRO A 30 -0.84 -6.02 18.53
C PRO A 30 -0.75 -5.33 17.17
N GLU A 31 -0.40 -6.10 16.14
CA GLU A 31 -0.35 -5.57 14.78
C GLU A 31 -1.77 -5.26 14.28
N LEU A 32 -1.93 -4.15 13.54
CA LEU A 32 -3.19 -3.84 12.86
C LEU A 32 -3.50 -4.91 11.82
N SER A 33 -4.65 -5.56 11.95
CA SER A 33 -5.17 -6.47 10.93
C SER A 33 -5.81 -5.71 9.77
N VAL A 34 -5.89 -6.37 8.62
CA VAL A 34 -6.60 -5.84 7.44
C VAL A 34 -8.09 -5.69 7.76
N ASP A 35 -8.69 -6.66 8.45
CA ASP A 35 -10.09 -6.62 8.88
C ASP A 35 -10.38 -5.40 9.77
N GLN A 36 -9.52 -5.10 10.75
CA GLN A 36 -9.67 -3.90 11.59
C GLN A 36 -9.68 -2.61 10.75
N ILE A 37 -8.78 -2.49 9.77
CA ILE A 37 -8.73 -1.32 8.88
C ILE A 37 -9.98 -1.27 8.00
N GLY A 38 -10.34 -2.41 7.42
CA GLY A 38 -11.53 -2.60 6.59
C GLY A 38 -12.81 -2.15 7.32
N ASP A 39 -13.02 -2.62 8.54
CA ASP A 39 -14.27 -2.41 9.28
C ASP A 39 -14.31 -1.08 10.02
N GLN A 40 -13.21 -0.68 10.66
CA GLN A 40 -13.18 0.45 11.60
C GLN A 40 -12.73 1.76 10.96
N LEU A 41 -12.01 1.72 9.84
CA LEU A 41 -11.51 2.89 9.11
C LEU A 41 -12.17 3.02 7.72
N ASN A 42 -13.46 2.66 7.64
CA ASN A 42 -14.22 2.54 6.41
C ASN A 42 -14.12 3.76 5.46
N LEU A 43 -14.15 4.99 5.96
CA LEU A 43 -14.05 6.20 5.11
C LEU A 43 -12.70 6.31 4.38
N ALA A 44 -11.60 5.87 5.00
CA ALA A 44 -10.30 5.83 4.34
C ALA A 44 -10.29 4.75 3.25
N VAL A 45 -10.88 3.58 3.56
CA VAL A 45 -11.00 2.46 2.62
C VAL A 45 -11.85 2.84 1.41
N ASP A 46 -12.99 3.52 1.62
CA ASP A 46 -13.88 3.99 0.56
C ASP A 46 -13.18 4.97 -0.39
N ARG A 47 -12.37 5.88 0.17
CA ARG A 47 -11.56 6.81 -0.62
C ARG A 47 -10.52 6.07 -1.45
N VAL A 48 -9.80 5.12 -0.85
CA VAL A 48 -8.76 4.34 -1.54
C VAL A 48 -9.35 3.47 -2.64
N MET A 49 -10.48 2.82 -2.42
CA MET A 49 -11.19 2.06 -3.47
C MET A 49 -11.59 2.96 -4.64
N THR A 50 -12.24 4.09 -4.33
CA THR A 50 -12.79 5.02 -5.32
C THR A 50 -11.69 5.63 -6.18
N GLU A 51 -10.65 6.19 -5.55
CA GLU A 51 -9.54 6.81 -6.27
C GLU A 51 -8.61 5.76 -6.89
N GLY A 52 -8.45 4.60 -6.24
CA GLY A 52 -7.62 3.47 -6.70
C GLY A 52 -8.18 2.72 -7.90
N GLY A 53 -9.50 2.80 -8.13
CA GLY A 53 -10.18 2.20 -9.27
C GLY A 53 -10.39 0.68 -9.15
N ILE A 54 -10.36 0.14 -7.93
CA ILE A 54 -10.74 -1.24 -7.61
C ILE A 54 -11.72 -1.21 -6.44
N ALA A 55 -12.94 -1.71 -6.67
CA ALA A 55 -13.97 -1.83 -5.64
C ALA A 55 -13.79 -3.12 -4.82
N ASP A 56 -12.66 -3.23 -4.13
CA ASP A 56 -12.32 -4.35 -3.24
C ASP A 56 -11.82 -3.79 -1.90
N ARG A 57 -12.59 -4.06 -0.84
CA ARG A 57 -12.39 -3.51 0.50
C ARG A 57 -11.13 -4.07 1.16
N GLU A 58 -10.86 -5.36 0.96
CA GLU A 58 -9.70 -6.03 1.55
C GLU A 58 -8.41 -5.52 0.90
N LEU A 59 -8.40 -5.37 -0.44
CA LEU A 59 -7.25 -4.83 -1.16
C LEU A 59 -6.98 -3.36 -0.80
N ALA A 60 -8.02 -2.54 -0.66
CA ALA A 60 -7.86 -1.15 -0.24
C ALA A 60 -7.36 -1.04 1.22
N ALA A 61 -7.88 -1.87 2.12
CA ALA A 61 -7.40 -1.94 3.51
C ALA A 61 -5.96 -2.46 3.60
N LEU A 62 -5.57 -3.43 2.76
CA LEU A 62 -4.20 -3.90 2.65
C LEU A 62 -3.26 -2.80 2.14
N ALA A 63 -3.67 -2.04 1.11
CA ALA A 63 -2.91 -0.92 0.59
C ALA A 63 -2.69 0.17 1.66
N LEU A 64 -3.74 0.50 2.43
CA LEU A 64 -3.64 1.41 3.58
C LEU A 64 -2.67 0.89 4.64
N LYS A 65 -2.75 -0.40 4.97
CA LYS A 65 -1.83 -1.04 5.91
C LYS A 65 -0.38 -0.91 5.43
N GLN A 66 -0.12 -1.23 4.16
CA GLN A 66 1.22 -1.17 3.56
C GLN A 66 1.78 0.25 3.51
N ALA A 67 0.93 1.24 3.25
CA ALA A 67 1.26 2.66 3.16
C ALA A 67 1.36 3.37 4.53
N SER A 68 1.29 2.64 5.65
CA SER A 68 1.27 3.24 7.00
C SER A 68 0.12 4.25 7.19
N GLY A 69 -1.00 4.06 6.49
CA GLY A 69 -2.16 4.96 6.51
C GLY A 69 -2.05 6.19 5.59
N ASP A 70 -0.99 6.34 4.80
CA ASP A 70 -0.91 7.39 3.77
C ASP A 70 -1.85 7.07 2.61
N ASN A 71 -2.91 7.87 2.47
CA ASN A 71 -3.91 7.69 1.42
C ASN A 71 -3.32 7.85 0.01
N VAL A 72 -2.38 8.77 -0.21
CA VAL A 72 -1.82 9.02 -1.55
C VAL A 72 -1.03 7.79 -2.01
N GLU A 73 -0.20 7.24 -1.13
CA GLU A 73 0.56 6.03 -1.39
C GLU A 73 -0.35 4.80 -1.51
N ALA A 74 -1.35 4.64 -0.64
CA ALA A 74 -2.31 3.53 -0.72
C ALA A 74 -3.07 3.52 -2.05
N ILE A 75 -3.53 4.69 -2.51
CA ILE A 75 -4.17 4.85 -3.82
C ILE A 75 -3.20 4.49 -4.95
N PHE A 76 -1.95 4.94 -4.86
CA PHE A 76 -0.93 4.62 -5.86
C PHE A 76 -0.67 3.11 -5.93
N LEU A 77 -0.53 2.44 -4.78
CA LEU A 77 -0.38 0.98 -4.69
C LEU A 77 -1.55 0.24 -5.33
N LEU A 78 -2.79 0.65 -5.04
CA LEU A 78 -3.97 0.00 -5.60
C LEU A 78 -4.10 0.21 -7.12
N ARG A 79 -3.75 1.41 -7.61
CA ARG A 79 -3.66 1.69 -9.06
C ARG A 79 -2.59 0.86 -9.74
N ALA A 80 -1.42 0.72 -9.10
CA ALA A 80 -0.34 -0.11 -9.62
C ALA A 80 -0.75 -1.59 -9.68
N TYR A 81 -1.46 -2.09 -8.66
CA TYR A 81 -1.99 -3.45 -8.69
C TYR A 81 -3.00 -3.67 -9.83
N ARG A 82 -3.89 -2.69 -10.08
CA ARG A 82 -4.87 -2.75 -11.18
C ARG A 82 -4.22 -3.01 -12.54
N THR A 83 -3.04 -2.45 -12.81
CA THR A 83 -2.36 -2.64 -14.11
C THR A 83 -1.80 -4.05 -14.30
N THR A 84 -1.67 -4.82 -13.22
CA THR A 84 -1.25 -6.22 -13.26
C THR A 84 -2.42 -7.18 -13.53
N LEU A 85 -3.66 -6.72 -13.37
CA LEU A 85 -4.85 -7.52 -13.60
C LEU A 85 -5.17 -7.58 -15.10
N PRO A 86 -5.64 -8.73 -15.62
CA PRO A 86 -6.22 -8.79 -16.95
C PRO A 86 -7.35 -7.78 -17.06
N ALA A 87 -7.42 -7.03 -18.16
CA ALA A 87 -8.54 -6.13 -18.41
C ALA A 87 -9.83 -6.96 -18.41
N ALA A 88 -10.69 -6.74 -17.41
CA ALA A 88 -12.05 -7.26 -17.46
C ALA A 88 -12.69 -6.66 -18.72
N GLY A 89 -13.00 -7.50 -19.70
CA GLY A 89 -13.66 -7.09 -20.94
C GLY A 89 -14.87 -6.24 -20.61
N GLY A 90 -15.01 -5.10 -21.29
CA GLY A 90 -15.93 -4.02 -20.95
C GLY A 90 -17.28 -4.55 -20.49
N GLN A 91 -17.72 -4.11 -19.30
CA GLN A 91 -19.09 -4.30 -18.88
C GLN A 91 -19.98 -3.71 -19.96
N ARG A 92 -20.70 -4.59 -20.66
CA ARG A 92 -21.67 -4.25 -21.67
C ARG A 92 -22.82 -3.56 -20.94
N THR A 93 -22.87 -2.24 -21.04
CA THR A 93 -24.04 -1.46 -20.61
C THR A 93 -25.09 -1.61 -21.69
N ASP A 94 -25.97 -2.59 -21.52
CA ASP A 94 -27.25 -2.65 -22.24
C ASP A 94 -28.24 -1.66 -21.61
#